data_AF-A0ABD4K3Q3-F1
#
_entry.id   AF-A0ABD4K3Q3-F1
#
_cell.length_a   1.000
_cell.length_b   1.000
_cell.length_c   1.000
_cell.angle_alpha   90.00
_cell.angle_beta   90.00
_cell.angle_gamma   90.00
#
_symmetry.space_group_name_H-M   'P 1'
#
loop_
_entity.id
_entity.type
_entity.pdbx_description
1 polymer ?
#
loop_
_entity_poly.entity_id
_entity_poly.type
_entity_poly.pdbx_seq_one_letter_code
_entity_poly.pdbx_strand_id
1 'polypeptide(L)'
;IVYSALETLAQRSGKSELEAFEVALENVRPTVEVKSRRVGGSTYQVPVEVRPVRRNALAMRWIVEAARKRGDKSMALRLANELSDAAENKGTAVKKREDVHRMAEANKAFAHYRW
;
A
#
# COMPACT_ATOMS: atom_id res chain seq x y z
N ILE A 1 17.08 -6.63 -9.98
CA ILE A 1 16.25 -5.50 -9.48
C ILE A 1 15.79 -5.74 -8.06
N VAL A 2 14.98 -6.78 -7.80
CA VAL A 2 14.43 -7.03 -6.44
C VAL A 2 15.52 -7.34 -5.42
N TYR A 3 16.39 -8.33 -5.68
CA TYR A 3 17.50 -8.67 -4.78
C TYR A 3 18.39 -7.46 -4.46
N SER A 4 18.82 -6.71 -5.47
CA SER A 4 19.63 -5.49 -5.28
C SER A 4 18.91 -4.41 -4.45
N ALA A 5 17.59 -4.30 -4.58
CA ALA A 5 16.81 -3.35 -3.79
C ALA A 5 16.68 -3.79 -2.32
N LEU A 6 16.51 -5.10 -2.09
CA LEU A 6 16.46 -5.68 -0.75
C LEU A 6 17.80 -5.59 -0.03
N GLU A 7 18.90 -5.84 -0.72
CA GLU A 7 20.26 -5.66 -0.20
C GLU A 7 20.49 -4.20 0.24
N THR A 8 20.11 -3.24 -0.60
CA THR A 8 20.20 -1.81 -0.28
C THR A 8 19.32 -1.44 0.93
N LEU A 9 18.14 -2.04 1.05
CA LEU A 9 17.22 -1.83 2.16
C LEU A 9 17.79 -2.40 3.47
N ALA A 10 18.36 -3.60 3.44
CA ALA A 10 18.99 -4.24 4.58
C ALA A 10 20.19 -3.43 5.09
N GLN A 11 21.05 -2.97 4.18
CA GLN A 11 22.19 -2.12 4.51
C GLN A 11 21.78 -0.82 5.23
N ARG A 12 20.65 -0.23 4.85
CA ARG A 12 20.14 1.01 5.46
C ARG A 12 19.41 0.79 6.79
N SER A 13 18.63 -0.30 6.87
CA SER A 13 17.81 -0.60 8.04
C SER A 13 18.58 -1.30 9.15
N GLY A 14 19.74 -1.90 8.86
CA GLY A 14 20.49 -2.74 9.79
C GLY A 14 19.79 -4.06 10.14
N LYS A 15 18.72 -4.41 9.41
CA LYS A 15 17.90 -5.60 9.60
C LYS A 15 18.12 -6.61 8.47
N SER A 16 17.62 -7.83 8.66
CA SER A 16 17.57 -8.80 7.57
C SER A 16 16.67 -8.30 6.42
N GLU A 17 17.01 -8.70 5.19
CA GLU A 17 16.26 -8.29 3.98
C GLU A 17 14.76 -8.59 4.08
N LEU A 18 14.42 -9.78 4.59
CA LEU A 18 13.05 -10.22 4.75
C LEU A 18 12.32 -9.43 5.83
N GLU A 19 12.94 -9.20 6.99
CA GLU A 19 12.31 -8.44 8.07
C GLU A 19 12.05 -6.98 7.65
N ALA A 20 13.02 -6.33 7.01
CA ALA A 20 12.85 -4.97 6.53
C ALA A 20 11.74 -4.88 5.46
N PHE A 21 11.67 -5.86 4.56
CA PHE A 21 10.60 -5.96 3.57
C PHE A 21 9.23 -6.19 4.21
N GLU A 22 9.13 -7.08 5.20
CA GLU A 22 7.87 -7.38 5.89
C GLU A 22 7.31 -6.15 6.60
N VAL A 23 8.15 -5.40 7.32
CA VAL A 23 7.77 -4.15 7.99
C VAL A 23 7.25 -3.13 6.98
N ALA A 24 7.99 -2.90 5.88
CA ALA A 24 7.56 -1.99 4.83
C ALA A 24 6.23 -2.43 4.21
N LEU A 25 6.06 -3.73 3.96
CA LEU A 25 4.85 -4.29 3.39
C LEU A 25 3.67 -4.13 4.35
N GLU A 26 3.86 -4.38 5.64
CA GLU A 26 2.83 -4.25 6.67
C GLU A 26 2.29 -2.82 6.78
N ASN A 27 3.18 -1.82 6.75
CA ASN A 27 2.79 -0.41 6.79
C ASN A 27 1.92 -0.01 5.58
N VAL A 28 2.06 -0.67 4.43
CA VAL A 28 1.28 -0.38 3.21
C VAL A 28 0.02 -1.24 3.10
N ARG A 29 -0.11 -2.35 3.85
CA ARG A 29 -1.26 -3.27 3.77
C ARG A 29 -2.57 -2.55 4.13
N PRO A 30 -3.55 -2.46 3.21
CA PRO A 30 -4.86 -1.91 3.54
C PRO A 30 -5.73 -2.95 4.25
N THR A 31 -6.39 -2.57 5.34
CA THR A 31 -7.42 -3.40 6.00
C THR A 31 -8.80 -3.22 5.37
N VAL A 32 -9.08 -2.04 4.83
CA VAL A 32 -10.32 -1.69 4.15
C VAL A 32 -10.04 -1.19 2.74
N GLU A 33 -10.93 -1.49 1.80
CA GLU A 33 -10.98 -0.91 0.47
C GLU A 33 -12.37 -0.32 0.23
N VAL A 34 -12.48 0.57 -0.75
CA VAL A 34 -13.75 1.20 -1.11
C VAL A 34 -14.16 0.70 -2.49
N LYS A 35 -15.39 0.20 -2.61
CA LYS A 35 -15.97 -0.31 -3.86
C LYS A 35 -17.16 0.54 -4.29
N SER A 36 -17.22 0.87 -5.58
CA SER A 36 -18.39 1.52 -6.16
C SER A 36 -19.56 0.54 -6.22
N ARG A 37 -20.71 0.93 -5.66
CA ARG A 37 -21.98 0.18 -5.70
C ARG A 37 -23.09 1.11 -6.14
N ARG A 38 -23.95 0.67 -7.05
CA ARG A 38 -25.12 1.45 -7.49
C ARG A 38 -26.36 1.03 -6.70
N VAL A 39 -27.01 1.99 -6.05
CA VAL A 39 -28.22 1.78 -5.24
C VAL A 39 -29.21 2.89 -5.52
N GLY A 40 -30.46 2.54 -5.85
CA GLY A 40 -31.53 3.54 -6.05
C GLY A 40 -31.22 4.60 -7.12
N GLY A 41 -30.46 4.25 -8.16
CA GLY A 41 -30.09 5.17 -9.24
C GLY A 41 -28.75 5.91 -9.06
N SER A 42 -28.25 6.04 -7.82
CA SER A 42 -26.99 6.73 -7.46
C SER A 42 -25.83 5.75 -7.22
N THR A 43 -24.59 6.20 -7.42
CA THR A 43 -23.37 5.41 -7.16
C THR A 43 -22.76 5.82 -5.83
N TYR A 44 -22.66 4.87 -4.90
CA TYR A 44 -22.06 5.05 -3.58
C TYR A 44 -20.71 4.36 -3.50
N GLN A 45 -19.84 4.94 -2.68
CA GLN A 45 -18.55 4.37 -2.31
C GLN A 45 -18.73 3.54 -1.04
N VAL A 46 -18.72 2.22 -1.17
CA VAL A 46 -19.00 1.30 -0.06
C VAL A 46 -17.69 0.76 0.51
N PRO A 47 -17.39 0.99 1.80
CA PRO A 47 -16.22 0.42 2.45
C PRO A 47 -16.43 -1.09 2.69
N VAL A 48 -15.43 -1.88 2.32
CA VAL A 48 -15.41 -3.34 2.45
C VAL A 48 -14.08 -3.80 3.04
N GLU A 49 -14.13 -4.79 3.94
CA GLU A 49 -12.93 -5.39 4.50
C GLU A 49 -12.14 -6.17 3.44
N VAL A 50 -10.82 -6.00 3.44
CA VAL A 50 -9.93 -6.65 2.48
C VAL A 50 -9.48 -8.01 3.02
N ARG A 51 -9.73 -9.07 2.23
CA ARG A 51 -9.25 -10.43 2.53
C ARG A 51 -7.72 -10.47 2.59
N PRO A 52 -7.10 -11.25 3.51
CA PRO A 52 -5.65 -11.28 3.72
C PRO A 52 -4.80 -11.43 2.44
N VAL A 53 -5.13 -12.39 1.57
CA VAL A 53 -4.43 -12.63 0.29
C VAL A 53 -4.44 -11.37 -0.60
N ARG A 54 -5.56 -10.64 -0.60
CA ARG A 54 -5.72 -9.41 -1.38
C ARG A 54 -4.96 -8.23 -0.77
N ARG A 55 -4.82 -8.15 0.56
CA ARG A 55 -4.04 -7.08 1.22
C ARG A 55 -2.59 -7.09 0.74
N ASN A 56 -1.97 -8.26 0.70
CA ASN A 56 -0.59 -8.44 0.26
C ASN A 56 -0.44 -8.04 -1.22
N ALA A 57 -1.36 -8.49 -2.08
CA ALA A 57 -1.34 -8.15 -3.50
C ALA A 57 -1.51 -6.64 -3.75
N LEU A 58 -2.40 -5.98 -3.01
CA LEU A 58 -2.60 -4.52 -3.10
C LEU A 58 -1.37 -3.76 -2.62
N ALA A 59 -0.79 -4.16 -1.49
CA ALA A 59 0.39 -3.51 -0.94
C ALA A 59 1.59 -3.60 -1.89
N MET A 60 1.90 -4.81 -2.40
CA MET A 60 2.97 -5.00 -3.38
C MET A 60 2.73 -4.17 -4.65
N ARG A 61 1.48 -4.16 -5.15
CA ARG A 61 1.12 -3.35 -6.33
C ARG A 61 1.35 -1.87 -6.09
N TRP A 62 0.93 -1.33 -4.95
CA TRP A 62 1.09 0.09 -4.63
C TRP A 62 2.55 0.48 -4.45
N ILE A 63 3.38 -0.37 -3.83
CA ILE A 63 4.83 -0.16 -3.71
C ILE A 63 5.46 -0.10 -5.10
N VAL A 64 5.14 -1.04 -6.00
CA VAL A 64 5.70 -1.07 -7.36
C VAL A 64 5.24 0.14 -8.17
N GLU A 65 3.96 0.52 -8.10
CA GLU A 65 3.42 1.71 -8.75
C GLU A 65 4.09 3.00 -8.26
N ALA A 66 4.28 3.12 -6.94
CA ALA A 66 4.93 4.27 -6.32
C ALA A 66 6.41 4.34 -6.73
N ALA A 67 7.14 3.23 -6.61
CA ALA A 67 8.54 3.14 -7.02
C ALA A 67 8.74 3.50 -8.51
N ARG A 68 7.86 3.04 -9.41
CA ARG A 68 7.95 3.39 -10.84
C ARG A 68 7.85 4.89 -11.10
N LYS A 69 7.05 5.61 -10.31
CA LYS A 69 6.84 7.06 -10.43
C LYS A 69 7.97 7.90 -9.85
N ARG A 70 8.89 7.32 -9.07
CA ARG A 70 10.04 8.05 -8.53
C ARG A 70 11.02 8.46 -9.62
N GLY A 71 11.71 9.58 -9.41
CA GLY A 71 12.70 10.15 -10.33
C GLY A 71 14.12 9.57 -10.19
N ASP A 72 14.35 8.54 -9.38
CA ASP A 72 15.70 8.04 -9.12
C ASP A 72 16.34 7.37 -10.35
N LYS A 73 17.67 7.22 -10.34
CA LYS A 73 18.46 6.76 -11.50
C LYS A 73 18.08 5.35 -12.00
N SER A 74 17.81 4.40 -11.10
CA SER A 74 17.52 3.01 -11.46
C SER A 74 16.30 2.48 -10.74
N MET A 75 15.57 1.54 -11.33
CA MET A 75 14.39 0.92 -10.71
C MET A 75 14.72 0.22 -9.38
N ALA A 76 15.93 -0.36 -9.26
CA ALA A 76 16.39 -0.96 -8.01
C ALA A 76 16.50 0.09 -6.89
N LEU A 77 17.08 1.25 -7.20
CA LEU A 77 17.20 2.35 -6.23
C LEU A 77 15.83 2.95 -5.90
N ARG A 78 14.95 3.12 -6.89
CA ARG A 78 13.56 3.57 -6.67
C ARG A 78 12.81 2.65 -5.71
N LEU A 79 12.93 1.33 -5.92
CA LEU A 79 12.27 0.33 -5.09
C LEU A 79 12.85 0.30 -3.67
N ALA A 80 14.17 0.34 -3.53
CA ALA A 80 14.83 0.39 -2.23
C ALA A 80 14.43 1.65 -1.44
N ASN A 81 14.39 2.80 -2.12
CA ASN A 81 13.97 4.07 -1.52
C ASN A 81 12.49 4.01 -1.09
N GLU A 82 11.57 3.55 -1.95
CA GLU A 82 10.16 3.46 -1.59
C GLU A 82 9.91 2.45 -0.45
N LEU A 83 10.64 1.33 -0.41
CA LEU A 83 10.57 0.38 0.71
C LEU A 83 11.13 0.97 2.00
N SER A 84 12.23 1.74 1.92
CA SER A 84 12.80 2.43 3.08
C SER A 84 11.83 3.46 3.64
N ASP A 85 11.24 4.29 2.76
CA ASP A 85 10.24 5.28 3.14
C ASP A 85 9.00 4.59 3.76
N ALA A 86 8.53 3.49 3.16
CA ALA A 86 7.40 2.72 3.66
C ALA A 86 7.67 2.09 5.03
N ALA A 87 8.89 1.62 5.30
CA ALA A 87 9.28 1.10 6.61
C ALA A 87 9.17 2.16 7.72
N GLU A 88 9.38 3.44 7.38
CA GLU A 88 9.20 4.58 8.29
C GLU A 88 7.79 5.18 8.30
N ASN A 89 6.78 4.48 7.74
CA ASN A 89 5.41 5.00 7.56
C ASN A 89 5.34 6.28 6.70
N LYS A 90 6.25 6.42 5.73
CA LYS A 90 6.29 7.53 4.77
C LYS A 90 6.18 7.01 3.34
N GLY A 91 6.22 7.92 2.38
CA GLY A 91 6.23 7.59 0.96
C GLY A 91 4.83 7.57 0.34
N THR A 92 4.82 7.37 -0.99
CA THR A 92 3.59 7.50 -1.77
C THR A 92 2.69 6.27 -1.59
N ALA A 93 3.28 5.10 -1.39
CA ALA A 93 2.54 3.86 -1.13
C ALA A 93 1.77 3.92 0.21
N VAL A 94 2.40 4.41 1.29
CA VAL A 94 1.75 4.57 2.60
C VAL A 94 0.65 5.63 2.54
N LYS A 95 0.93 6.78 1.91
CA LYS A 95 -0.09 7.83 1.70
C LYS A 95 -1.33 7.28 0.97
N LYS A 96 -1.14 6.44 -0.04
CA LYS A 96 -2.26 5.78 -0.75
C LYS A 96 -3.10 4.91 0.18
N ARG A 97 -2.49 4.15 1.09
CA ARG A 97 -3.21 3.39 2.12
C ARG A 97 -4.03 4.31 3.02
N GLU A 98 -3.41 5.38 3.52
CA GLU A 98 -4.08 6.36 4.40
C GLU A 98 -5.26 7.05 3.71
N ASP A 99 -5.10 7.46 2.45
CA ASP A 99 -6.17 8.09 1.68
C ASP A 99 -7.35 7.11 1.47
N VAL A 100 -7.07 5.82 1.23
CA VAL A 100 -8.09 4.77 1.14
C VAL A 100 -8.81 4.58 2.48
N HIS A 101 -8.08 4.57 3.60
CA HIS A 101 -8.68 4.43 4.93
C HIS A 101 -9.53 5.63 5.31
N ARG A 102 -9.04 6.85 5.06
CA ARG A 102 -9.80 8.09 5.26
C ARG A 102 -11.08 8.11 4.43
N MET A 103 -11.00 7.69 3.17
CA MET A 103 -12.17 7.59 2.29
C MET A 103 -13.16 6.52 2.79
N ALA A 104 -12.67 5.38 3.28
CA ALA A 104 -13.52 4.35 3.87
C ALA A 104 -14.22 4.83 5.15
N GLU A 105 -13.52 5.60 5.99
CA GLU A 105 -14.08 6.19 7.21
C GLU A 105 -15.15 7.24 6.91
N ALA A 106 -14.88 8.15 5.95
CA ALA A 106 -15.86 9.15 5.50
C ALA A 106 -17.14 8.52 4.94
N ASN A 107 -17.04 7.30 4.39
CA ASN A 107 -18.17 6.56 3.82
C ASN A 107 -18.67 5.41 4.71
N LYS A 108 -18.28 5.40 6.00
CA LYS A 108 -18.66 4.33 6.95
C LYS A 108 -20.17 4.13 7.06
N ALA A 109 -20.95 5.20 6.87
CA ALA A 109 -22.41 5.14 6.84
C ALA A 109 -22.94 4.17 5.77
N PHE A 110 -22.26 4.01 4.64
CA PHE A 110 -22.69 3.14 3.53
C PHE A 110 -22.23 1.69 3.67
N ALA A 111 -21.58 1.31 4.76
CA ALA A 111 -21.08 -0.06 4.98
C ALA A 111 -22.19 -1.13 4.94
N HIS A 112 -23.44 -0.74 5.19
CA HIS A 112 -24.60 -1.62 5.06
C HIS A 112 -24.92 -1.99 3.61
N TYR A 113 -24.41 -1.29 2.60
CA TYR A 113 -24.60 -1.69 1.19
C TYR A 113 -23.58 -2.73 0.70
N ARG A 114 -22.83 -3.37 1.61
CA ARG A 114 -21.76 -4.33 1.28
C ARG A 114 -22.26 -5.68 0.76
N TRP A 115 -23.54 -5.98 0.90
CA TRP A 115 -24.18 -7.21 0.45
C TRP A 115 -24.84 -7.08 -0.93
#